data_AF-A0A2X4X0K3-F1
#
_entry.id   AF-A0A2X4X0K3-F1
#
_cell.length_a   1.000
_cell.length_b   1.000
_cell.length_c   1.000
_cell.angle_alpha   90.00
_cell.angle_beta   90.00
_cell.angle_gamma   90.00
#
_symmetry.space_group_name_H-M   'P 1'
#
loop_
_entity.id
_entity.type
_entity.pdbx_description
1 polymer ?
#
loop_
_entity_poly.entity_id
_entity_poly.type
_entity_poly.pdbx_seq_one_letter_code
_entity_poly.pdbx_strand_id
1 'polypeptide(L)'
;MSPTLVTKDNKIFMVLGSPGGSRIITITLQTALNVIDHGMAPQEAVDAPRIHHQWLPDEVYYEQRGVSADTLKLLSGMGYKMVEQTPWGAAELILVACRVPQALARPTPATTLRFPARYAKVIFTVPMTCAARQVQR
;
A
#
# COMPACT_ATOMS: atom_id res chain seq x y z
N MET A 1 -13.11 11.97 -3.74
CA MET A 1 -12.88 11.20 -2.50
C MET A 1 -13.31 9.76 -2.76
N SER A 2 -12.49 8.77 -2.37
CA SER A 2 -12.66 7.36 -2.76
C SER A 2 -12.39 6.40 -1.58
N PRO A 3 -13.26 6.37 -0.54
CA PRO A 3 -13.12 5.36 0.50
C PRO A 3 -13.33 3.98 -0.11
N THR A 4 -12.39 3.06 0.14
CA THR A 4 -12.36 1.76 -0.53
C THR A 4 -12.36 0.63 0.48
N LEU A 5 -13.22 -0.36 0.26
CA LEU A 5 -13.27 -1.60 1.02
C LEU A 5 -13.04 -2.76 0.05
N VAL A 6 -12.05 -3.59 0.35
CA VAL A 6 -11.69 -4.76 -0.45
C VAL A 6 -12.12 -6.01 0.30
N THR A 7 -12.86 -6.87 -0.37
CA THR A 7 -13.28 -8.17 0.15
C THR A 7 -12.52 -9.30 -0.52
N LYS A 8 -12.30 -10.37 0.24
CA LYS A 8 -11.77 -11.64 -0.25
C LYS A 8 -12.63 -12.76 0.36
N ASP A 9 -13.18 -13.63 -0.47
CA ASP A 9 -14.04 -14.74 -0.03
C ASP A 9 -15.22 -14.27 0.86
N ASN A 10 -15.89 -13.18 0.46
CA ASN A 10 -16.96 -12.51 1.21
C ASN A 10 -16.56 -12.00 2.62
N LYS A 11 -15.28 -11.94 2.94
CA LYS A 11 -14.76 -11.35 4.18
C LYS A 11 -14.02 -10.06 3.88
N ILE A 12 -14.06 -9.12 4.82
CA ILE A 12 -13.28 -7.88 4.71
C ILE A 12 -11.81 -8.28 4.76
N PHE A 13 -11.08 -7.91 3.73
CA PHE A 13 -9.64 -8.11 3.63
C PHE A 13 -8.90 -6.84 4.00
N MET A 14 -9.36 -5.70 3.48
CA MET A 14 -8.65 -4.43 3.58
C MET A 14 -9.61 -3.25 3.49
N VAL A 15 -9.36 -2.20 4.27
CA VAL A 15 -10.06 -0.91 4.18
C VAL A 15 -9.03 0.19 4.03
N LEU A 16 -9.20 1.07 3.05
CA LEU A 16 -8.23 2.13 2.75
C LEU A 16 -8.88 3.41 2.21
N GLY A 17 -8.17 4.52 2.38
CA GLY A 17 -8.55 5.82 1.85
C GLY A 17 -7.41 6.83 1.97
N SER A 18 -7.53 7.95 1.25
CA SER A 18 -6.56 9.07 1.34
C SER A 18 -7.23 10.40 0.99
N PRO A 19 -6.80 11.53 1.58
CA PRO A 19 -7.00 12.86 1.00
C PRO A 19 -6.05 13.08 -0.20
N GLY A 20 -6.26 14.16 -0.98
CA GLY A 20 -5.35 14.50 -2.09
C GLY A 20 -6.00 15.06 -3.37
N GLY A 21 -7.29 15.42 -3.35
CA GLY A 21 -7.99 15.97 -4.53
C GLY A 21 -8.05 14.97 -5.69
N SER A 22 -7.56 15.38 -6.86
CA SER A 22 -7.49 14.52 -8.07
C SER A 22 -6.60 13.28 -7.86
N ARG A 23 -5.61 13.36 -6.97
CA ARG A 23 -4.66 12.29 -6.69
C ARG A 23 -5.24 11.16 -5.83
N ILE A 24 -6.42 11.34 -5.25
CA ILE A 24 -7.05 10.34 -4.37
C ILE A 24 -7.15 8.98 -5.08
N ILE A 25 -7.58 8.98 -6.34
CA ILE A 25 -7.81 7.77 -7.13
C ILE A 25 -6.52 6.95 -7.27
N THR A 26 -5.42 7.60 -7.69
CA THR A 26 -4.14 6.91 -7.89
C THR A 26 -3.48 6.52 -6.57
N ILE A 27 -3.65 7.30 -5.50
CA ILE A 27 -3.11 6.95 -4.17
C ILE A 27 -3.78 5.67 -3.66
N THR A 28 -5.12 5.61 -3.70
CA THR A 28 -5.86 4.43 -3.26
C THR A 28 -5.56 3.21 -4.12
N LEU A 29 -5.42 3.40 -5.44
CA LEU A 29 -5.05 2.33 -6.37
C LEU A 29 -3.67 1.75 -6.03
N GLN A 30 -2.64 2.60 -5.98
CA GLN A 30 -1.27 2.15 -5.70
C GLN A 30 -1.15 1.47 -4.34
N THR A 31 -1.80 2.02 -3.31
CA THR A 31 -1.80 1.40 -1.98
C THR A 31 -2.43 0.01 -2.01
N ALA A 32 -3.51 -0.18 -2.78
CA ALA A 32 -4.13 -1.50 -2.93
C ALA A 32 -3.23 -2.47 -3.70
N LEU A 33 -2.62 -2.03 -4.81
CA LEU A 33 -1.70 -2.85 -5.61
C LEU A 33 -0.46 -3.26 -4.81
N ASN A 34 0.08 -2.35 -3.99
CA ASN A 34 1.21 -2.62 -3.10
C ASN A 34 0.93 -3.79 -2.14
N VAL A 35 -0.28 -3.86 -1.60
CA VAL A 35 -0.67 -4.97 -0.70
C VAL A 35 -1.01 -6.24 -1.48
N ILE A 36 -1.77 -6.13 -2.58
CA ILE A 36 -2.34 -7.28 -3.28
C ILE A 36 -1.31 -7.95 -4.21
N ASP A 37 -0.66 -7.15 -5.05
CA ASP A 37 0.24 -7.66 -6.10
C ASP A 37 1.69 -7.72 -5.63
N HIS A 38 2.14 -6.71 -4.89
CA HIS A 38 3.50 -6.66 -4.37
C HIS A 38 3.67 -7.36 -3.01
N GLY A 39 2.57 -7.74 -2.36
CA GLY A 39 2.59 -8.46 -1.07
C GLY A 39 3.22 -7.67 0.08
N MET A 40 3.26 -6.34 -0.03
CA MET A 40 3.89 -5.47 0.96
C MET A 40 3.13 -5.49 2.29
N ALA A 41 3.87 -5.30 3.39
CA ALA A 41 3.24 -5.08 4.69
C ALA A 41 2.41 -3.77 4.65
N PRO A 42 1.35 -3.61 5.48
CA PRO A 42 0.50 -2.43 5.44
C PRO A 42 1.26 -1.10 5.58
N GLN A 43 2.25 -1.07 6.47
CA GLN A 43 3.06 0.13 6.67
C GLN A 43 3.96 0.43 5.46
N GLU A 44 4.57 -0.62 4.91
CA GLU A 44 5.40 -0.51 3.71
C GLU A 44 4.57 -0.04 2.51
N ALA A 45 3.37 -0.57 2.32
CA ALA A 45 2.46 -0.18 1.25
C ALA A 45 2.04 1.30 1.33
N VAL A 46 1.87 1.83 2.56
CA VAL A 46 1.53 3.23 2.81
C VAL A 46 2.74 4.15 2.61
N ASP A 47 3.93 3.72 3.01
CA ASP A 47 5.16 4.52 2.91
C ASP A 47 5.87 4.39 1.55
N ALA A 48 5.42 3.46 0.71
CA ALA A 48 5.93 3.29 -0.64
C ALA A 48 5.74 4.57 -1.48
N PRO A 49 6.74 4.91 -2.31
CA PRO A 49 6.70 6.09 -3.14
C PRO A 49 5.61 6.01 -4.21
N ARG A 50 5.07 7.16 -4.61
CA ARG A 50 3.89 7.24 -5.49
C ARG A 50 4.18 7.91 -6.83
N ILE A 51 3.38 7.54 -7.82
CA ILE A 51 3.32 8.10 -9.17
C ILE A 51 1.88 8.53 -9.46
N HIS A 52 1.68 9.60 -10.25
CA HIS A 52 0.36 10.08 -10.62
C HIS A 52 0.35 10.68 -12.03
N HIS A 53 -0.66 10.33 -12.82
CA HIS A 53 -1.01 10.99 -14.07
C HIS A 53 -2.54 11.13 -14.11
N GLN A 54 -3.03 12.28 -14.54
CA GLN A 54 -4.46 12.62 -14.54
C GLN A 54 -4.95 13.09 -15.90
N TRP A 55 -4.31 12.64 -16.98
CA TRP A 55 -4.51 13.07 -18.37
C TRP A 55 -4.11 14.52 -18.64
N LEU A 56 -4.72 15.50 -17.95
CA LEU A 56 -4.39 16.92 -18.06
C LEU A 56 -4.00 17.51 -16.70
N PRO A 57 -2.87 18.24 -16.58
CA PRO A 57 -1.82 18.40 -17.60
C PRO A 57 -1.16 17.04 -17.96
N ASP A 58 -0.61 16.94 -19.17
CA ASP A 58 0.05 15.71 -19.64
C ASP A 58 1.45 15.59 -19.05
N GLU A 59 1.48 15.28 -17.77
CA GLU A 59 2.68 15.17 -16.95
C GLU A 59 2.52 14.00 -15.98
N VAL A 60 3.60 13.24 -15.80
CA VAL A 60 3.67 12.16 -14.81
C VAL A 60 4.37 12.71 -13.57
N TYR A 61 3.62 12.88 -12.49
CA TYR A 61 4.17 13.22 -11.18
C TYR A 61 4.75 11.99 -10.50
N TYR A 62 5.92 12.12 -9.89
CA TYR A 62 6.52 11.07 -9.08
C TYR A 62 7.11 11.66 -7.79
N GLU A 63 7.07 10.89 -6.70
CA GLU A 63 7.66 11.30 -5.43
C GLU A 63 9.19 11.20 -5.47
N GLN A 64 9.86 12.07 -4.71
CA GLN A 64 11.31 12.06 -4.58
C GLN A 64 11.84 10.68 -4.19
N ARG A 65 12.89 10.23 -4.88
CA ARG A 65 13.52 8.90 -4.67
C ARG A 65 12.58 7.71 -4.90
N GLY A 66 11.43 7.94 -5.54
CA GLY A 66 10.44 6.91 -5.79
C GLY A 66 10.69 6.05 -7.02
N VAL A 67 11.38 6.61 -8.01
CA VAL A 67 11.63 5.97 -9.30
C VAL A 67 13.14 5.99 -9.55
N SER A 68 13.69 4.86 -9.99
CA SER A 68 15.13 4.77 -10.29
C SER A 68 15.51 5.68 -11.45
N ALA A 69 16.74 6.20 -11.47
CA ALA A 69 17.22 7.06 -12.54
C ALA A 69 17.17 6.37 -13.92
N ASP A 70 17.38 5.06 -13.96
CA ASP A 70 17.31 4.28 -15.20
C ASP A 70 15.87 4.15 -15.70
N THR A 71 14.92 3.90 -14.79
CA THR A 71 13.49 3.89 -15.12
C THR A 71 13.02 5.27 -15.61
N LEU A 72 13.48 6.35 -14.99
CA LEU A 72 13.17 7.72 -15.45
C LEU A 72 13.67 7.97 -16.88
N LYS A 73 14.90 7.56 -17.20
CA LYS A 73 15.44 7.69 -18.57
C LYS A 73 14.62 6.90 -19.59
N LEU A 74 14.22 5.68 -19.26
CA LEU A 74 13.38 4.85 -20.14
C LEU A 74 12.01 5.50 -20.38
N LEU A 75 11.35 5.97 -19.33
CA LEU A 75 10.04 6.63 -19.43
C LEU A 75 10.13 7.95 -20.20
N SER A 76 11.14 8.77 -19.94
CA SER A 76 11.37 9.98 -20.72
C SER A 76 11.71 9.69 -22.18
N GLY A 77 12.43 8.61 -22.46
CA GLY A 77 12.69 8.13 -23.83
C GLY A 77 11.43 7.67 -24.58
N MET A 78 10.40 7.25 -23.85
CA MET A 78 9.07 6.94 -24.40
C MET A 78 8.20 8.19 -24.64
N GLY A 79 8.68 9.38 -24.25
CA GLY A 79 7.97 10.65 -24.42
C GLY A 79 7.21 11.13 -23.19
N TYR A 80 7.29 10.44 -22.04
CA TYR A 80 6.63 10.88 -20.82
C TYR A 80 7.37 12.07 -20.19
N LYS A 81 6.62 13.14 -19.89
CA LYS A 81 7.13 14.27 -19.12
C LYS A 81 7.07 13.97 -17.63
N MET A 82 8.20 13.48 -17.10
CA MET A 82 8.37 13.15 -15.68
C MET A 82 8.64 14.43 -14.88
N VAL A 83 7.85 14.67 -13.82
CA VAL A 83 7.97 15.85 -12.96
C VAL A 83 8.08 15.39 -11.50
N GLU A 84 9.19 15.74 -10.86
CA GLU A 84 9.40 15.43 -9.45
C GLU A 84 8.50 16.29 -8.55
N GLN A 85 7.93 15.68 -7.52
CA GLN A 85 7.12 16.36 -6.53
C GLN A 85 7.51 15.94 -5.11
N THR A 86 7.23 16.81 -4.14
CA THR A 86 7.32 16.46 -2.72
C THR A 86 6.27 15.42 -2.36
N PRO A 87 6.52 14.53 -1.38
CA PRO A 87 5.56 13.50 -0.96
C PRO A 87 4.15 14.05 -0.75
N TRP A 88 3.14 13.34 -1.25
CA TRP A 88 1.75 13.81 -1.22
C TRP A 88 0.77 12.74 -0.75
N GLY A 89 -0.37 13.19 -0.23
CA GLY A 89 -1.40 12.30 0.27
C GLY A 89 -1.13 11.82 1.69
N ALA A 90 -2.15 11.22 2.28
CA ALA A 90 -2.10 10.64 3.62
C ALA A 90 -2.95 9.37 3.58
N ALA A 91 -2.41 8.33 2.93
CA ALA A 91 -3.09 7.05 2.84
C ALA A 91 -3.17 6.42 4.24
N GLU A 92 -4.40 6.08 4.63
CA GLU A 92 -4.69 5.33 5.84
C GLU A 92 -5.25 3.97 5.43
N LEU A 93 -4.77 2.92 6.09
CA LEU A 93 -4.97 1.54 5.71
C LEU A 93 -5.16 0.66 6.95
N ILE A 94 -6.20 -0.17 6.94
CA ILE A 94 -6.44 -1.25 7.89
C ILE A 94 -6.42 -2.56 7.10
N LEU A 95 -5.43 -3.40 7.38
CA LEU A 95 -5.37 -4.76 6.85
C LEU A 95 -5.94 -5.75 7.88
N VAL A 96 -6.90 -6.56 7.46
CA VAL A 96 -7.51 -7.58 8.32
C VAL A 96 -6.67 -8.85 8.23
N ALA A 97 -5.76 -9.03 9.19
CA ALA A 97 -4.96 -10.23 9.30
C ALA A 97 -5.81 -11.39 9.86
N CYS A 98 -5.96 -12.44 9.06
CA CYS A 98 -6.53 -13.72 9.46
C CYS A 98 -5.55 -14.39 10.43
N ARG A 99 -5.90 -14.47 11.72
CA ARG A 99 -5.05 -15.10 12.73
C ARG A 99 -5.08 -16.62 12.50
N VAL A 100 -3.99 -17.18 11.98
CA VAL A 100 -3.79 -18.64 12.02
C VAL A 100 -3.62 -19.02 13.50
N PRO A 101 -4.34 -20.03 14.02
CA PRO A 101 -4.13 -20.50 15.39
C PRO A 101 -2.65 -20.80 15.60
N GLN A 102 -2.08 -20.34 16.72
CA GLN A 102 -0.65 -20.44 17.05
C GLN A 102 -0.12 -21.88 17.00
N ALA A 103 -1.02 -22.87 17.13
CA ALA A 103 -0.74 -24.30 16.96
C ALA A 103 -0.29 -24.71 15.54
N LEU A 104 -0.51 -23.86 14.52
CA LEU A 104 -0.14 -24.12 13.12
C LEU A 104 0.94 -23.16 12.59
N ALA A 105 1.44 -22.25 13.43
CA ALA A 105 2.53 -21.35 13.05
C ALA A 105 3.86 -22.10 13.15
N ARG A 106 4.61 -22.21 12.04
CA ARG A 106 6.04 -22.56 12.11
C ARG A 106 6.74 -21.51 12.96
N PRO A 107 7.67 -21.88 13.86
CA PRO A 107 8.42 -20.91 14.63
C PRO A 107 9.34 -20.11 13.69
N THR A 108 8.96 -18.87 13.36
CA THR A 108 9.90 -17.87 12.86
C THR A 108 10.58 -17.20 14.05
N PRO A 109 11.89 -16.91 13.98
CA PRO A 109 12.60 -16.26 15.07
C PRO A 109 12.02 -14.86 15.27
N ALA A 110 11.70 -14.55 16.53
CA ALA A 110 11.13 -13.28 16.93
C ALA A 110 12.16 -12.15 16.78
N THR A 111 12.09 -11.41 15.68
CA THR A 111 12.76 -10.11 15.57
C THR A 111 11.91 -9.07 16.29
N THR A 112 12.19 -8.88 17.57
CA THR A 112 11.60 -7.80 18.38
C THR A 112 12.14 -6.46 17.91
N LEU A 113 11.46 -5.81 16.96
CA LEU A 113 11.77 -4.43 16.60
C LEU A 113 11.05 -3.48 17.57
N ARG A 114 11.81 -2.93 18.52
CA ARG A 114 11.43 -1.71 19.24
C ARG A 114 11.68 -0.52 18.32
N PHE A 115 10.64 0.21 17.92
CA PHE A 115 10.78 1.49 17.23
C PHE A 115 10.42 2.67 18.14
N PRO A 116 11.17 3.79 18.08
CA PRO A 116 10.91 4.99 18.87
C PRO A 116 9.68 5.75 18.35
N ALA A 117 8.88 6.26 19.29
CA ALA A 117 7.56 6.85 19.09
C ALA A 117 7.59 8.27 18.50
N ARG A 118 7.86 8.43 17.20
CA ARG A 118 7.77 9.78 16.57
C ARG A 118 6.91 9.92 15.31
N TYR A 119 6.31 8.85 14.79
CA TYR A 119 5.28 8.96 13.75
C TYR A 119 4.22 7.87 13.93
N ALA A 120 3.27 8.11 14.83
CA ALA A 120 2.12 7.21 15.00
C ALA A 120 1.06 7.57 13.95
N LYS A 121 1.20 7.04 12.72
CA LYS A 121 0.03 6.82 11.86
C LYS A 121 -0.81 5.72 12.50
N VAL A 122 -2.13 5.86 12.50
CA VAL A 122 -3.04 4.97 13.22
C VAL A 122 -3.23 3.69 12.43
N ILE A 123 -2.27 2.77 12.56
CA ILE A 123 -2.30 1.46 11.91
C ILE A 123 -2.96 0.48 12.88
N PHE A 124 -4.21 0.11 12.61
CA PHE A 124 -4.85 -1.00 13.32
C PHE A 124 -4.77 -2.25 12.45
N THR A 125 -3.98 -3.23 12.88
CA THR A 125 -4.17 -4.61 12.43
C THR A 125 -5.16 -5.26 13.40
N VAL A 126 -6.41 -5.47 12.97
CA VAL A 126 -7.43 -6.09 13.82
C VAL A 126 -7.35 -7.62 13.66
N PRO A 127 -7.09 -8.39 14.73
CA PRO A 127 -7.07 -9.85 14.63
C PRO A 127 -8.50 -10.40 14.58
N MET A 128 -8.88 -11.06 13.47
CA MET A 128 -10.08 -11.91 13.42
C MET A 128 -9.69 -13.39 13.46
N THR A 129 -10.44 -14.17 14.23
CA THR A 129 -10.31 -15.63 14.31
C THR A 129 -10.87 -16.24 13.03
N CYS A 130 -10.00 -16.75 12.15
CA CYS A 130 -10.43 -17.54 11.01
C CYS A 130 -10.53 -19.01 11.39
N ALA A 131 -11.68 -19.64 11.12
CA ALA A 131 -11.72 -21.08 10.98
C ALA A 131 -10.84 -21.49 9.79
N ALA A 132 -9.76 -22.22 10.06
CA ALA A 132 -8.86 -22.74 9.05
C ALA A 132 -9.59 -23.78 8.20
N ARG A 133 -10.11 -23.38 7.04
CA ARG A 133 -10.47 -24.35 6.00
C ARG A 133 -9.24 -24.52 5.13
N GLN A 134 -8.47 -25.58 5.42
CA GLN A 134 -7.39 -26.00 4.54
C GLN A 134 -7.93 -26.22 3.14
N VAL A 135 -7.47 -25.42 2.18
CA VAL A 135 -7.53 -25.80 0.78
C VAL A 135 -6.41 -26.81 0.58
N GLN A 136 -6.73 -28.08 0.82
CA GLN A 136 -6.04 -29.18 0.16
C GLN A 136 -6.76 -29.45 -1.16
N ARG A 137 -6.13 -29.01 -2.25
CA ARG A 137 -6.18 -29.46 -3.66
C ARG A 137 -6.18 -28.29 -4.62
#